data_AF-A0A511JHL8-F1
#
_entry.id   AF-A0A511JHL8-F1
#
_cell.length_a   1.000
_cell.length_b   1.000
_cell.length_c   1.000
_cell.angle_alpha   90.00
_cell.angle_beta   90.00
_cell.angle_gamma   90.00
#
_symmetry.space_group_name_H-M   'P 1'
#
loop_
_entity.id
_entity.type
_entity.pdbx_description
1 polymer ?
#
loop_
_entity_poly.entity_id
_entity_poly.type
_entity_poly.pdbx_seq_one_letter_code
_entity_poly.pdbx_strand_id
1 'polypeptide(L)'
;MGETAGPAQVSESGWYRHLDLIATILLAVATVLTAWSAFQSSQWGGVQAIEYSAASRERAQSNQAATLAGQQTTIDVLLFTDWLAALHDEGDALLPEPYVPDPALYSGFLFERFRPEFQPAVHAWLAEDPLTDPDAPPSPFAMDEYVLASTTESVRLEKESERSAAEARLAIERKDRYVLATVLCASVLFFSGIGSKLGSPRRRATMIAIGGVVLLTTVGVVLTFPVQI
;
A
#
# COMPACT_ATOMS: atom_id res chain seq x y z
N MET A 1 -25.89 81.84 -22.70
CA MET A 1 -24.74 81.24 -21.99
C MET A 1 -25.29 80.44 -20.82
N GLY A 2 -25.48 79.14 -21.01
CA GLY A 2 -25.91 78.22 -19.95
C GLY A 2 -24.82 77.16 -19.84
N GLU A 3 -23.97 77.30 -18.83
CA GLU A 3 -22.85 76.40 -18.54
C GLU A 3 -23.43 75.16 -17.84
N THR A 4 -23.51 74.04 -18.55
CA THR A 4 -23.95 72.77 -17.96
C THR A 4 -22.80 72.19 -17.14
N ALA A 5 -23.02 72.12 -15.82
CA ALA A 5 -22.12 71.53 -14.84
C ALA A 5 -21.60 70.15 -15.29
N GLY A 6 -20.27 70.01 -15.33
CA GLY A 6 -19.60 68.74 -15.60
C GLY A 6 -19.94 67.67 -14.55
N PRO A 7 -19.97 66.38 -14.93
CA PRO A 7 -20.38 65.31 -14.02
C PRO A 7 -19.44 65.24 -12.82
N ALA A 8 -20.03 65.24 -11.63
CA ALA A 8 -19.31 65.08 -10.37
C ALA A 8 -18.48 63.79 -10.41
N GLN A 9 -17.16 63.92 -10.33
CA GLN A 9 -16.26 62.79 -10.11
C GLN A 9 -16.60 62.19 -8.74
N VAL A 10 -17.33 61.08 -8.74
CA VAL A 10 -17.57 60.28 -7.53
C VAL A 10 -16.21 59.78 -7.06
N SER A 11 -15.66 60.40 -6.02
CA SER A 11 -14.43 59.92 -5.39
C SER A 11 -14.72 58.55 -4.80
N GLU A 12 -14.25 57.48 -5.43
CA GLU A 12 -14.19 56.17 -4.78
C GLU A 12 -13.43 56.35 -3.46
N SER A 13 -14.09 56.08 -2.33
CA SER A 13 -13.44 56.25 -1.03
C SER A 13 -12.22 55.34 -0.96
N GLY A 14 -11.10 55.82 -0.41
CA GLY A 14 -9.83 55.08 -0.38
C GLY A 14 -9.94 53.67 0.23
N TRP A 15 -10.97 53.45 1.06
CA TRP A 15 -11.36 52.14 1.59
C TRP A 15 -11.65 51.09 0.50
N TYR A 16 -12.33 51.47 -0.59
CA TYR A 16 -12.59 50.54 -1.71
C TYR A 16 -11.30 50.12 -2.40
N ARG A 17 -10.38 51.07 -2.63
CA ARG A 17 -9.09 50.81 -3.28
C ARG A 17 -8.21 49.83 -2.48
N HIS A 18 -8.23 49.92 -1.15
CA HIS A 18 -7.53 48.95 -0.30
C HIS A 18 -8.17 47.56 -0.35
N LEU A 19 -9.51 47.46 -0.36
CA LEU A 19 -10.21 46.19 -0.51
C LEU A 19 -10.01 45.55 -1.88
N ASP A 20 -9.89 46.35 -2.95
CA ASP A 20 -9.50 45.89 -4.29
C ASP A 20 -8.11 45.28 -4.28
N LEU A 21 -7.12 45.99 -3.72
CA LEU A 21 -5.75 45.49 -3.62
C LEU A 21 -5.67 44.17 -2.83
N ILE A 22 -6.33 44.10 -1.67
CA ILE A 22 -6.35 42.88 -0.86
C ILE A 22 -6.99 41.73 -1.62
N ALA A 23 -8.14 41.95 -2.28
CA ALA A 23 -8.78 40.92 -3.08
C ALA A 23 -7.85 40.43 -4.21
N THR A 24 -7.16 41.32 -4.92
CA THR A 24 -6.19 40.94 -5.96
C THR A 24 -5.05 40.10 -5.40
N ILE A 25 -4.51 40.46 -4.23
CA ILE A 25 -3.46 39.68 -3.56
C ILE A 25 -3.98 38.29 -3.18
N LEU A 26 -5.17 38.20 -2.58
CA LEU A 26 -5.79 36.92 -2.23
C LEU A 26 -5.96 36.02 -3.47
N LEU A 27 -6.42 36.57 -4.59
CA LEU A 27 -6.56 35.83 -5.84
C LEU A 27 -5.20 35.31 -6.35
N ALA A 28 -4.19 36.18 -6.38
CA ALA A 28 -2.87 35.81 -6.88
C ALA A 28 -2.24 34.68 -6.04
N VAL A 29 -2.27 34.82 -4.71
CA VAL A 29 -1.71 33.81 -3.80
C VAL A 29 -2.48 32.50 -3.89
N ALA A 30 -3.82 32.54 -3.88
CA ALA A 30 -4.65 31.34 -4.01
C ALA A 30 -4.44 30.62 -5.35
N THR A 31 -4.19 31.36 -6.44
CA THR A 31 -3.90 30.78 -7.76
C THR A 31 -2.56 30.03 -7.75
N VAL A 32 -1.50 30.64 -7.19
CA VAL A 32 -0.19 29.99 -7.09
C VAL A 32 -0.24 28.76 -6.19
N LEU A 33 -0.92 28.85 -5.04
CA LEU A 33 -1.09 27.70 -4.14
C LEU A 33 -1.92 26.58 -4.76
N THR A 34 -2.92 26.91 -5.59
CA THR A 34 -3.68 25.93 -6.36
C THR A 34 -2.76 25.17 -7.31
N ALA A 35 -1.95 25.87 -8.09
CA ALA A 35 -1.00 25.25 -9.01
C ALA A 35 0.04 24.39 -8.27
N TRP A 36 0.58 24.89 -7.16
CA TRP A 36 1.51 24.15 -6.31
C TRP A 36 0.89 22.88 -5.72
N SER A 37 -0.33 22.99 -5.21
CA SER A 37 -1.03 21.84 -4.61
C SER A 37 -1.39 20.79 -5.67
N ALA A 38 -1.82 21.21 -6.86
CA ALA A 38 -2.05 20.29 -7.97
C ALA A 38 -0.76 19.57 -8.40
N PHE A 39 0.36 20.29 -8.49
CA PHE A 39 1.68 19.70 -8.79
C PHE A 39 2.09 18.67 -7.74
N GLN A 40 2.04 19.03 -6.45
CA GLN A 40 2.39 18.11 -5.36
C GLN A 40 1.46 16.90 -5.27
N SER A 41 0.16 17.10 -5.49
CA SER A 41 -0.80 15.99 -5.62
C SER A 41 -0.39 15.03 -6.76
N SER A 42 0.03 15.55 -7.91
CA SER A 42 0.51 14.70 -9.01
C SER A 42 1.78 13.92 -8.64
N GLN A 43 2.74 14.57 -7.97
CA GLN A 43 3.98 13.90 -7.54
C GLN A 43 3.70 12.76 -6.56
N TRP A 44 2.89 13.00 -5.53
CA TRP A 44 2.47 11.95 -4.59
C TRP A 44 1.62 10.86 -5.28
N GLY A 45 0.84 11.22 -6.30
CA GLY A 45 0.13 10.26 -7.16
C GLY A 45 1.08 9.33 -7.92
N GLY A 46 2.23 9.83 -8.36
CA GLY A 46 3.30 9.03 -8.96
C GLY A 46 3.90 8.02 -7.98
N VAL A 47 4.25 8.48 -6.78
CA VAL A 47 4.76 7.60 -5.69
C VAL A 47 3.73 6.53 -5.34
N GLN A 48 2.47 6.92 -5.15
CA GLN A 48 1.35 5.99 -4.94
C GLN A 48 1.31 4.92 -6.02
N ALA A 49 1.40 5.29 -7.30
CA ALA A 49 1.27 4.35 -8.41
C ALA A 49 2.44 3.35 -8.47
N ILE A 50 3.67 3.81 -8.19
CA ILE A 50 4.86 2.96 -8.13
C ILE A 50 4.73 1.94 -7.01
N GLU A 51 4.43 2.39 -5.80
CA GLU A 51 4.34 1.52 -4.62
C GLU A 51 3.16 0.55 -4.71
N TYR A 52 2.01 0.99 -5.25
CA TYR A 52 0.87 0.10 -5.44
C TYR A 52 1.13 -0.96 -6.52
N SER A 53 1.89 -0.61 -7.57
CA SER A 53 2.36 -1.56 -8.58
C SER A 53 3.34 -2.57 -8.00
N ALA A 54 4.28 -2.12 -7.15
CA ALA A 54 5.21 -2.98 -6.43
C ALA A 54 4.46 -3.98 -5.55
N ALA A 55 3.57 -3.49 -4.68
CA ALA A 55 2.74 -4.32 -3.81
C ALA A 55 1.93 -5.37 -4.59
N SER A 56 1.38 -4.99 -5.75
CA SER A 56 0.61 -5.90 -6.61
C SER A 56 1.48 -7.00 -7.23
N ARG A 57 2.68 -6.64 -7.68
CA ARG A 57 3.67 -7.59 -8.23
C ARG A 57 4.14 -8.57 -7.16
N GLU A 58 4.53 -8.08 -5.99
CA GLU A 58 4.98 -8.93 -4.87
C GLU A 58 3.88 -9.89 -4.40
N ARG A 59 2.63 -9.42 -4.33
CA ARG A 59 1.48 -10.30 -4.02
C ARG A 59 1.29 -11.39 -5.07
N ALA A 60 1.42 -11.04 -6.36
CA ALA A 60 1.31 -12.03 -7.44
C ALA A 60 2.41 -13.09 -7.35
N GLN A 61 3.65 -12.67 -7.07
CA GLN A 61 4.79 -13.58 -6.86
C GLN A 61 4.62 -14.43 -5.60
N SER A 62 4.11 -13.86 -4.51
CA SER A 62 3.79 -14.61 -3.28
C SER A 62 2.76 -15.69 -3.54
N ASN A 63 1.68 -15.38 -4.27
CA ASN A 63 0.66 -16.36 -4.64
C ASN A 63 1.22 -17.47 -5.54
N GLN A 64 2.13 -17.12 -6.45
CA GLN A 64 2.83 -18.11 -7.27
C GLN A 64 3.68 -19.05 -6.41
N ALA A 65 4.43 -18.51 -5.45
CA ALA A 65 5.25 -19.29 -4.53
C ALA A 65 4.39 -20.17 -3.59
N ALA A 66 3.26 -19.64 -3.08
CA ALA A 66 2.30 -20.42 -2.29
C ALA A 66 1.67 -21.57 -3.10
N THR A 67 1.35 -21.31 -4.37
CA THR A 67 0.84 -22.36 -5.27
C THR A 67 1.88 -23.45 -5.48
N LEU A 68 3.15 -23.06 -5.70
CA LEU A 68 4.24 -24.01 -5.81
C LEU A 68 4.40 -24.82 -4.52
N ALA A 69 4.36 -24.18 -3.34
CA ALA A 69 4.42 -24.85 -2.05
C ALA A 69 3.31 -25.89 -1.87
N GLY A 70 2.08 -25.57 -2.28
CA GLY A 70 0.95 -26.50 -2.27
C GLY A 70 1.16 -27.70 -3.22
N GLN A 71 1.64 -27.46 -4.44
CA GLN A 71 1.95 -28.52 -5.40
C GLN A 71 3.07 -29.45 -4.88
N GLN A 72 4.11 -28.85 -4.34
CA GLN A 72 5.25 -29.51 -3.73
C GLN A 72 4.84 -30.39 -2.54
N THR A 73 4.00 -29.85 -1.65
CA THR A 73 3.42 -30.62 -0.53
C THR A 73 2.53 -31.76 -1.03
N THR A 74 1.73 -31.53 -2.08
CA THR A 74 0.89 -32.58 -2.66
C THR A 74 1.74 -33.73 -3.23
N ILE A 75 2.83 -33.41 -3.93
CA ILE A 75 3.78 -34.41 -4.45
C ILE A 75 4.39 -35.22 -3.31
N ASP A 76 4.80 -34.57 -2.22
CA ASP A 76 5.38 -35.27 -1.07
C ASP A 76 4.36 -36.16 -0.36
N VAL A 77 3.13 -35.68 -0.16
CA VAL A 77 2.06 -36.49 0.45
C VAL A 77 1.78 -37.72 -0.40
N LEU A 78 1.66 -37.56 -1.72
CA LEU A 78 1.44 -38.68 -2.64
C LEU A 78 2.59 -39.69 -2.55
N LEU A 79 3.84 -39.24 -2.66
CA LEU A 79 5.01 -40.11 -2.61
C LEU A 79 5.18 -40.79 -1.24
N PHE A 80 4.89 -40.07 -0.16
CA PHE A 80 4.94 -40.61 1.20
C PHE A 80 3.88 -41.70 1.42
N THR A 81 2.65 -41.47 0.96
CA THR A 81 1.59 -42.48 1.05
C THR A 81 1.86 -43.71 0.19
N ASP A 82 2.43 -43.53 -1.02
CA ASP A 82 2.82 -44.64 -1.89
C ASP A 82 3.98 -45.44 -1.28
N TRP A 83 4.95 -44.75 -0.66
CA TRP A 83 6.04 -45.38 0.07
C TRP A 83 5.54 -46.21 1.27
N LEU A 84 4.62 -45.68 2.08
CA LEU A 84 4.01 -46.44 3.18
C LEU A 84 3.21 -47.66 2.70
N ALA A 85 2.48 -47.53 1.58
CA ALA A 85 1.76 -48.64 0.98
C ALA A 85 2.71 -49.73 0.46
N ALA A 86 3.79 -49.33 -0.22
CA ALA A 86 4.83 -50.24 -0.69
C ALA A 86 5.48 -51.00 0.47
N LEU A 87 5.79 -50.30 1.56
CA LEU A 87 6.38 -50.90 2.75
C LEU A 87 5.46 -51.97 3.36
N HIS A 88 4.15 -51.68 3.43
CA HIS A 88 3.14 -52.63 3.89
C HIS A 88 3.06 -53.87 3.00
N ASP A 89 3.03 -53.70 1.68
CA ASP A 89 2.92 -54.80 0.71
C ASP A 89 4.19 -55.68 0.68
N GLU A 90 5.36 -55.10 0.96
CA GLU A 90 6.66 -55.79 0.98
C GLU A 90 6.90 -56.59 2.27
N GLY A 91 6.00 -56.48 3.26
CA GLY A 91 6.01 -57.28 4.48
C GLY A 91 6.64 -56.64 5.71
N ASP A 92 7.18 -55.42 5.57
CA ASP A 92 7.62 -54.58 6.68
C ASP A 92 6.46 -53.68 7.13
N ALA A 93 5.43 -54.27 7.74
CA ALA A 93 4.34 -53.48 8.34
C ALA A 93 4.81 -52.54 9.46
N LEU A 94 6.05 -52.71 9.94
CA LEU A 94 6.74 -51.80 10.84
C LEU A 94 7.98 -51.26 10.13
N LEU A 95 8.18 -49.95 10.20
CA LEU A 95 9.40 -49.28 9.76
C LEU A 95 10.59 -49.93 10.49
N PRO A 96 11.53 -50.60 9.79
CA PRO A 96 12.73 -51.10 10.46
C PRO A 96 13.47 -49.93 11.11
N GLU A 97 13.95 -50.11 12.34
CA GLU A 97 14.76 -49.09 13.01
C GLU A 97 16.25 -49.43 12.95
N PRO A 98 17.11 -48.58 12.34
CA PRO A 98 16.76 -47.44 11.46
C PRO A 98 16.34 -47.90 10.07
N TYR A 99 15.47 -47.12 9.41
CA TYR A 99 15.01 -47.46 8.06
C TYR A 99 16.17 -47.31 7.08
N VAL A 100 16.55 -48.41 6.42
CA VAL A 100 17.57 -48.43 5.38
C VAL A 100 16.87 -48.75 4.06
N PRO A 101 16.85 -47.83 3.09
CA PRO A 101 16.23 -48.11 1.79
C PRO A 101 16.98 -49.25 1.07
N ASP A 102 16.25 -50.30 0.69
CA ASP A 102 16.77 -51.35 -0.20
C ASP A 102 16.43 -50.98 -1.66
N PRO A 103 17.42 -50.71 -2.53
CA PRO A 103 17.17 -50.36 -3.93
C PRO A 103 16.54 -51.49 -4.74
N ALA A 104 16.49 -52.73 -4.24
CA ALA A 104 15.78 -53.85 -4.86
C ALA A 104 14.27 -53.83 -4.58
N LEU A 105 13.82 -53.06 -3.59
CA LEU A 105 12.42 -52.90 -3.19
C LEU A 105 11.81 -51.62 -3.77
N TYR A 106 10.50 -51.65 -4.00
CA TYR A 106 9.76 -50.49 -4.49
C TYR A 106 9.73 -49.39 -3.42
N SER A 107 9.63 -49.74 -2.13
CA SER A 107 9.75 -48.78 -1.03
C SER A 107 11.10 -48.03 -1.04
N GLY A 108 12.22 -48.74 -1.23
CA GLY A 108 13.55 -48.11 -1.35
C GLY A 108 13.65 -47.20 -2.57
N PHE A 109 13.10 -47.63 -3.71
CA PHE A 109 13.02 -46.82 -4.94
C PHE A 109 12.26 -45.50 -4.74
N LEU A 110 11.15 -45.51 -3.98
CA LEU A 110 10.36 -44.31 -3.67
C LEU A 110 11.07 -43.42 -2.66
N PHE A 111 11.66 -44.01 -1.62
CA PHE A 111 12.36 -43.27 -0.56
C PHE A 111 13.52 -42.42 -1.10
N GLU A 112 14.33 -42.97 -2.01
CA GLU A 112 15.42 -42.23 -2.66
C GLU A 112 14.93 -41.04 -3.50
N ARG A 113 13.64 -41.02 -3.88
CA ARG A 113 13.03 -39.98 -4.72
C ARG A 113 12.32 -38.89 -3.93
N PHE A 114 12.27 -38.99 -2.61
CA PHE A 114 11.81 -37.87 -1.80
C PHE A 114 12.60 -36.62 -2.15
N ARG A 115 11.89 -35.50 -2.23
CA ARG A 115 12.49 -34.24 -2.62
C ARG A 115 13.53 -33.83 -1.56
N PRO A 116 14.63 -33.17 -1.94
CA PRO A 116 15.67 -32.78 -0.98
C PRO A 116 15.16 -31.95 0.21
N GLU A 117 14.10 -31.16 0.00
CA GLU A 117 13.46 -30.35 1.04
C GLU A 117 12.53 -31.18 1.97
N PHE A 118 12.15 -32.39 1.57
CA PHE A 118 11.30 -33.30 2.36
C PHE A 118 12.09 -34.34 3.14
N GLN A 119 13.22 -34.81 2.59
CA GLN A 119 14.07 -35.83 3.20
C GLN A 119 14.44 -35.54 4.67
N PRO A 120 14.85 -34.31 5.07
CA PRO A 120 15.19 -34.03 6.46
C PRO A 120 14.02 -34.29 7.41
N ALA A 121 12.81 -33.90 7.02
CA ALA A 121 11.60 -34.12 7.81
C ALA A 121 11.26 -35.60 7.93
N VAL A 122 11.40 -36.38 6.85
CA VAL A 122 11.16 -37.82 6.89
C VAL A 122 12.19 -38.52 7.78
N HIS A 123 13.47 -38.16 7.66
CA HIS A 123 14.53 -38.75 8.49
C HIS A 123 14.39 -38.39 9.96
N ALA A 124 14.07 -37.12 10.28
CA ALA A 124 13.83 -36.69 11.65
C ALA A 124 12.59 -37.39 12.24
N TRP A 125 11.50 -37.45 11.48
CA TRP A 125 10.29 -38.16 11.90
C TRP A 125 10.54 -39.63 12.17
N LEU A 126 11.32 -40.31 11.33
CA LEU A 126 11.71 -41.71 11.55
C LEU A 126 12.60 -41.92 12.78
N ALA A 127 13.33 -40.89 13.23
CA ALA A 127 14.17 -40.96 14.42
C ALA A 127 13.38 -40.79 15.73
N GLU A 128 12.14 -40.31 15.66
CA GLU A 128 11.23 -40.14 16.81
C GLU A 128 10.40 -41.41 17.09
N ASP A 129 10.71 -42.55 16.45
CA ASP A 129 9.99 -43.83 16.57
C ASP A 129 8.44 -43.69 16.55
N PRO A 130 7.87 -43.18 15.45
CA PRO A 130 6.45 -42.80 15.38
C PRO A 130 5.49 -44.00 15.43
N LEU A 131 6.00 -45.23 15.41
CA LEU A 131 5.20 -46.44 15.53
C LEU A 131 5.00 -46.87 16.97
N THR A 132 5.93 -46.54 17.87
CA THR A 132 5.84 -46.96 19.27
C THR A 132 5.70 -45.80 20.25
N ASP A 133 6.18 -44.60 19.89
CA ASP A 133 6.02 -43.40 20.71
C ASP A 133 4.69 -42.68 20.39
N PRO A 134 3.72 -42.65 21.33
CA PRO A 134 2.46 -41.94 21.15
C PRO A 134 2.61 -40.40 21.14
N ASP A 135 3.73 -39.86 21.63
CA ASP A 135 4.01 -38.42 21.64
C ASP A 135 4.75 -37.96 20.36
N ALA A 136 5.18 -38.90 19.50
CA ALA A 136 5.83 -38.59 18.24
C ALA A 136 4.90 -37.79 17.30
N PRO A 137 5.46 -36.90 16.47
CA PRO A 137 4.67 -36.18 15.47
C PRO A 137 3.93 -37.15 14.54
N PRO A 138 2.68 -36.86 14.13
CA PRO A 138 1.84 -37.82 13.41
C PRO A 138 2.31 -38.11 11.97
N SER A 139 3.17 -37.26 11.40
CA SER A 139 3.77 -37.46 10.08
C SER A 139 4.96 -36.52 9.90
N PRO A 140 5.82 -36.75 8.89
CA PRO A 140 6.89 -35.82 8.53
C PRO A 140 6.41 -34.39 8.24
N PHE A 141 5.16 -34.21 7.82
CA PHE A 141 4.57 -32.89 7.53
C PHE A 141 4.28 -32.05 8.77
N ALA A 142 4.31 -32.67 9.96
CA ALA A 142 4.16 -31.98 11.25
C ALA A 142 5.50 -31.63 11.90
N MET A 143 6.62 -32.00 11.26
CA MET A 143 7.98 -31.73 11.75
C MET A 143 8.40 -30.29 11.46
N ASP A 144 9.19 -29.70 12.35
CA ASP A 144 9.79 -28.38 12.14
C ASP A 144 10.79 -28.37 10.97
N GLU A 145 11.36 -29.53 10.64
CA GLU A 145 12.26 -29.74 9.51
C GLU A 145 11.56 -29.67 8.16
N TYR A 146 10.22 -29.76 8.11
CA TYR A 146 9.47 -29.67 6.86
C TYR A 146 9.30 -28.20 6.43
N VAL A 147 10.39 -27.64 5.89
CA VAL A 147 10.45 -26.26 5.43
C VAL A 147 10.65 -26.20 3.93
N LEU A 148 9.61 -25.75 3.22
CA LEU A 148 9.70 -25.47 1.79
C LEU A 148 10.27 -24.07 1.55
N ALA A 149 11.24 -23.97 0.64
CA ALA A 149 11.78 -22.70 0.16
C ALA A 149 10.67 -21.83 -0.47
N SER A 150 9.70 -22.46 -1.14
CA SER A 150 8.54 -21.79 -1.74
C SER A 150 7.58 -21.19 -0.71
N THR A 151 7.34 -21.87 0.42
CA THR A 151 6.58 -21.32 1.56
C THR A 151 7.30 -20.11 2.16
N THR A 152 8.61 -20.25 2.40
CA THR A 152 9.43 -19.17 2.96
C THR A 152 9.41 -17.93 2.05
N GLU A 153 9.55 -18.16 0.75
CA GLU A 153 9.52 -17.11 -0.27
C GLU A 153 8.15 -16.43 -0.36
N SER A 154 7.06 -17.20 -0.31
CA SER A 154 5.70 -16.66 -0.28
C SER A 154 5.51 -15.70 0.90
N VAL A 155 5.90 -16.12 2.10
CA VAL A 155 5.79 -15.29 3.32
C VAL A 155 6.69 -14.06 3.23
N ARG A 156 7.89 -14.17 2.66
CA ARG A 156 8.80 -13.03 2.46
C ARG A 156 8.17 -11.99 1.53
N LEU A 157 7.66 -12.43 0.37
CA LEU A 157 7.04 -11.57 -0.63
C LEU A 157 5.73 -10.95 -0.13
N GLU A 158 4.97 -11.66 0.69
CA GLU A 158 3.77 -11.10 1.32
C GLU A 158 4.11 -9.94 2.26
N LYS A 159 5.15 -10.08 3.09
CA LYS A 159 5.64 -8.98 3.94
C LYS A 159 6.16 -7.79 3.13
N GLU A 160 6.82 -8.03 2.00
CA GLU A 160 7.24 -6.96 1.08
C GLU A 160 6.03 -6.24 0.47
N SER A 161 5.02 -6.99 0.02
CA SER A 161 3.76 -6.45 -0.50
C SER A 161 3.05 -5.57 0.54
N GLU A 162 3.01 -5.99 1.80
CA GLU A 162 2.42 -5.21 2.89
C GLU A 162 3.17 -3.89 3.12
N ARG A 163 4.50 -3.91 3.05
CA ARG A 163 5.33 -2.72 3.18
C ARG A 163 5.07 -1.73 2.05
N SER A 164 5.15 -2.16 0.78
CA SER A 164 4.86 -1.27 -0.34
C SER A 164 3.40 -0.79 -0.34
N ALA A 165 2.45 -1.63 0.10
CA ALA A 165 1.07 -1.19 0.27
C ALA A 165 0.93 -0.10 1.35
N ALA A 166 1.68 -0.19 2.45
CA ALA A 166 1.70 0.84 3.49
C ALA A 166 2.31 2.15 2.97
N GLU A 167 3.41 2.08 2.21
CA GLU A 167 4.05 3.25 1.59
C GLU A 167 3.11 3.91 0.56
N ALA A 168 2.39 3.12 -0.24
CA ALA A 168 1.35 3.62 -1.16
C ALA A 168 0.22 4.36 -0.42
N ARG A 169 -0.24 3.85 0.73
CA ARG A 169 -1.27 4.50 1.56
C ARG A 169 -0.80 5.85 2.10
N LEU A 170 0.44 5.92 2.58
CA LEU A 170 1.03 7.19 3.02
C LEU A 170 1.11 8.20 1.87
N ALA A 171 1.46 7.76 0.67
CA ALA A 171 1.46 8.62 -0.52
C ALA A 171 0.04 9.11 -0.88
N ILE A 172 -0.97 8.25 -0.78
CA ILE A 172 -2.39 8.62 -0.98
C ILE A 172 -2.80 9.71 0.02
N GLU A 173 -2.53 9.53 1.31
CA GLU A 173 -2.88 10.51 2.33
C GLU A 173 -2.23 11.87 2.07
N ARG A 174 -0.97 11.88 1.64
CA ARG A 174 -0.23 13.11 1.30
C ARG A 174 -0.82 13.78 0.07
N LYS A 175 -1.12 13.01 -0.97
CA LYS A 175 -1.82 13.48 -2.18
C LYS A 175 -3.15 14.14 -1.82
N ASP A 176 -3.99 13.45 -1.06
CA ASP A 176 -5.34 13.89 -0.74
C ASP A 176 -5.35 15.19 0.09
N ARG A 177 -4.33 15.39 0.94
CA ARG A 177 -4.10 16.67 1.64
C ARG A 177 -3.88 17.84 0.67
N TYR A 178 -3.12 17.64 -0.40
CA TYR A 178 -2.93 18.68 -1.43
C TYR A 178 -4.19 18.88 -2.30
N VAL A 179 -4.98 17.83 -2.53
CA VAL A 179 -6.31 17.98 -3.17
C VAL A 179 -7.22 18.86 -2.31
N LEU A 180 -7.25 18.64 -0.98
CA LEU A 180 -8.02 19.48 -0.07
C LEU A 180 -7.53 20.94 -0.11
N ALA A 181 -6.23 21.18 -0.11
CA ALA A 181 -5.66 22.53 -0.22
C ALA A 181 -6.11 23.24 -1.51
N THR A 182 -6.22 22.50 -2.62
CA THR A 182 -6.74 23.01 -3.89
C THR A 182 -8.20 23.46 -3.77
N VAL A 183 -9.05 22.67 -3.10
CA VAL A 183 -10.47 23.00 -2.86
C VAL A 183 -10.60 24.24 -1.96
N LEU A 184 -9.76 24.36 -0.93
CA LEU A 184 -9.73 25.54 -0.07
C LEU A 184 -9.29 26.79 -0.85
N CYS A 185 -8.26 26.68 -1.70
CA CYS A 185 -7.85 27.78 -2.57
C CYS A 185 -8.96 28.18 -3.56
N ALA A 186 -9.68 27.22 -4.13
CA ALA A 186 -10.84 27.51 -4.98
C ALA A 186 -11.93 28.30 -4.23
N SER A 187 -12.15 27.98 -2.94
CA SER A 187 -13.06 28.74 -2.07
C SER A 187 -12.57 30.18 -1.85
N VAL A 188 -11.27 30.40 -1.66
CA VAL A 188 -10.66 31.74 -1.57
C VAL A 188 -10.85 32.53 -2.86
N LEU A 189 -10.60 31.89 -4.02
CA LEU A 189 -10.79 32.50 -5.34
C LEU A 189 -12.25 32.91 -5.54
N PHE A 190 -13.20 32.05 -5.15
CA PHE A 190 -14.63 32.34 -5.22
C PHE A 190 -15.02 33.54 -4.36
N PHE A 191 -14.69 33.54 -3.07
CA PHE A 191 -15.08 34.60 -2.16
C PHE A 191 -14.43 35.94 -2.49
N SER A 192 -13.16 35.92 -2.90
CA SER A 192 -12.43 37.13 -3.26
C SER A 192 -12.86 37.66 -4.63
N GLY A 193 -13.15 36.77 -5.59
CA GLY A 193 -13.55 37.13 -6.95
C GLY A 193 -15.00 37.61 -7.08
N ILE A 194 -15.93 37.02 -6.32
CA ILE A 194 -17.32 37.51 -6.24
C ILE A 194 -17.43 38.70 -5.30
N GLY A 195 -16.73 38.65 -4.16
CA GLY A 195 -16.75 39.71 -3.15
C GLY A 195 -16.36 41.08 -3.72
N SER A 196 -15.41 41.12 -4.64
CA SER A 196 -14.96 42.36 -5.31
C SER A 196 -16.03 43.01 -6.19
N LYS A 197 -17.02 42.25 -6.68
CA LYS A 197 -18.10 42.75 -7.56
C LYS A 197 -19.33 43.26 -6.83
N LEU A 198 -19.38 43.13 -5.50
CA LEU A 198 -20.54 43.56 -4.71
C LEU A 198 -20.51 45.08 -4.47
N GLY A 199 -21.58 45.78 -4.89
CA GLY A 199 -21.70 47.24 -4.70
C GLY A 199 -21.90 47.71 -3.27
N SER A 200 -22.07 46.79 -2.30
CA SER A 200 -22.23 47.13 -0.88
C SER A 200 -20.91 46.92 -0.12
N PRO A 201 -20.33 47.95 0.50
CA PRO A 201 -19.00 47.89 1.11
C PRO A 201 -18.92 46.90 2.28
N ARG A 202 -19.99 46.78 3.08
CA ARG A 202 -20.06 45.82 4.18
C ARG A 202 -20.03 44.38 3.69
N ARG A 203 -20.85 44.03 2.69
CA ARG A 203 -20.91 42.68 2.12
C ARG A 203 -19.59 42.30 1.45
N ARG A 204 -18.99 43.26 0.73
CA ARG A 204 -17.67 43.11 0.11
C ARG A 204 -16.58 42.82 1.16
N ALA A 205 -16.53 43.61 2.24
CA ALA A 205 -15.56 43.39 3.31
C ALA A 205 -15.74 42.03 4.00
N THR A 206 -16.98 41.59 4.26
CA THR A 206 -17.26 40.26 4.83
C THR A 206 -16.74 39.13 3.94
N MET A 207 -16.97 39.20 2.63
CA MET A 207 -16.51 38.19 1.68
C MET A 207 -14.97 38.09 1.63
N ILE A 208 -14.30 39.24 1.55
CA ILE A 208 -12.84 39.32 1.54
C ILE A 208 -12.26 38.81 2.87
N ALA A 209 -12.89 39.14 4.00
CA ALA A 209 -12.46 38.65 5.31
C ALA A 209 -12.56 37.12 5.41
N ILE A 210 -13.67 36.52 4.95
CA ILE A 210 -13.82 35.06 4.90
C ILE A 210 -12.74 34.43 4.01
N GLY A 211 -12.54 34.97 2.80
CA GLY A 211 -11.49 34.51 1.88
C GLY A 211 -10.09 34.60 2.50
N GLY A 212 -9.79 35.70 3.21
CA GLY A 212 -8.53 35.88 3.92
C GLY A 212 -8.30 34.86 5.04
N VAL A 213 -9.32 34.58 5.86
CA VAL A 213 -9.23 33.58 6.93
C VAL A 213 -8.99 32.18 6.36
N VAL A 214 -9.72 31.80 5.32
CA VAL A 214 -9.54 30.50 4.64
C VAL A 214 -8.14 30.41 4.03
N LEU A 215 -7.65 31.47 3.38
CA LEU A 215 -6.31 31.48 2.79
C LEU A 215 -5.22 31.32 3.85
N LEU A 216 -5.27 32.10 4.93
CA LEU A 216 -4.29 32.03 6.01
C LEU A 216 -4.26 30.63 6.65
N THR A 217 -5.43 30.03 6.85
CA THR A 217 -5.54 28.65 7.35
C THR A 217 -4.92 27.66 6.36
N THR A 218 -5.23 27.81 5.07
CA THR A 218 -4.70 26.92 4.01
C THR A 218 -3.18 27.02 3.92
N VAL A 219 -2.63 28.24 3.92
CA VAL A 219 -1.17 28.47 3.91
C VAL A 219 -0.53 27.83 5.14
N GLY A 220 -1.08 28.08 6.34
CA GLY A 220 -0.54 27.52 7.58
C GLY A 220 -0.48 25.99 7.55
N VAL A 221 -1.51 25.34 7.00
CA VAL A 221 -1.58 23.89 6.89
C VAL A 221 -0.66 23.35 5.77
N VAL A 222 -0.68 23.95 4.58
CA VAL A 222 0.14 23.51 3.43
C VAL A 222 1.64 23.58 3.73
N LEU A 223 2.08 24.57 4.51
CA LEU A 223 3.48 24.69 4.94
C LEU A 223 3.95 23.51 5.82
N THR A 224 3.02 22.74 6.39
CA THR A 224 3.34 21.53 7.18
C THR A 224 3.34 20.25 6.35
N PHE A 225 2.90 20.30 5.10
CA PHE A 225 2.78 19.12 4.26
C PHE A 225 4.14 18.66 3.72
N PRO A 226 4.37 17.33 3.64
CA PRO A 226 5.59 16.81 3.05
C PRO A 226 5.61 17.07 1.53
N VAL A 227 6.74 17.58 1.06
CA VAL A 227 6.96 17.93 -0.34
C VAL A 227 7.70 16.80 -1.05
N GLN A 228 7.23 16.45 -2.25
CA GLN A 228 7.91 15.53 -3.16
C GLN A 228 8.47 16.33 -4.35
N ILE A 229 9.76 16.17 -4.64
CA ILE A 229 10.46 16.81 -5.75
C ILE A 229 10.71 15.77 -6.83
#